data_AF-A0A9P1M6V2-F1
#
_entry.id   AF-A0A9P1M6V2-F1
#
_cell.length_a   1.000
_cell.length_b   1.000
_cell.length_c   1.000
_cell.angle_alpha   90.00
_cell.angle_beta   90.00
_cell.angle_gamma   90.00
#
_symmetry.space_group_name_H-M   'P 1'
#
loop_
_entity.id
_entity.type
_entity.pdbx_description
1 polymer ?
#
loop_
_entity_poly.entity_id
_entity_poly.type
_entity_poly.pdbx_seq_one_letter_code
_entity_poly.pdbx_strand_id
1 'polypeptide(L)'
;CGEYLQNYTAIAGGYVLNEDATSDCNFCQIRDTNVFLSSISSNYDNRWRDWGIGMAFIVFNIAASLALYWLVRMPKGKKMKKTKKE
;
A
#
# COMPACT_ATOMS: atom_id res chain seq x y z
N CYS A 1 18.23 -2.20 35.58
CA CYS A 1 18.25 -2.57 34.15
C CYS A 1 18.27 -1.34 33.24
N GLY A 2 17.53 -0.27 33.56
CA GLY A 2 17.42 0.93 32.74
C GLY A 2 18.75 1.59 32.44
N GLU A 3 19.59 1.83 33.45
CA GLU A 3 20.88 2.51 33.27
C GLU A 3 21.89 1.69 32.45
N TYR A 4 21.90 0.37 32.63
CA TYR A 4 22.76 -0.54 31.86
C TYR A 4 22.34 -0.66 30.39
N LEU A 5 21.03 -0.71 30.11
CA LEU A 5 20.48 -0.84 28.77
C LEU A 5 20.27 0.51 28.06
N GLN A 6 20.52 1.64 28.74
CA GLN A 6 20.23 2.98 28.22
C GLN A 6 20.96 3.24 26.89
N ASN A 7 22.27 2.96 26.84
CA ASN A 7 23.07 3.11 25.63
C ASN A 7 22.61 2.18 24.50
N TYR A 8 22.15 0.98 24.84
CA TYR A 8 21.67 0.01 23.85
C TYR A 8 20.32 0.43 23.27
N THR A 9 19.39 0.89 24.11
CA THR A 9 18.08 1.40 23.66
C THR A 9 18.20 2.67 22.82
N ALA A 10 19.21 3.51 23.07
CA ALA A 10 19.48 4.71 22.27
C ALA A 10 19.94 4.38 20.83
N ILE A 11 20.62 3.24 20.63
CA ILE A 11 21.16 2.83 19.32
C ILE A 11 20.21 1.88 18.60
N ALA A 12 19.73 0.86 19.29
CA ALA A 12 18.88 -0.19 18.72
C ALA A 12 17.39 0.18 18.69
N GLY A 13 16.98 1.25 19.38
CA GLY A 13 15.58 1.56 19.64
C GLY A 13 14.97 0.63 20.69
N GLY A 14 13.64 0.57 20.74
CA GLY A 14 12.91 -0.27 21.71
C GLY A 14 12.75 0.38 23.09
N TYR A 15 12.27 -0.39 24.07
CA TYR A 15 12.04 0.07 25.44
C TYR A 15 12.25 -1.06 26.46
N VAL A 16 12.62 -0.68 27.69
CA VAL A 16 12.73 -1.60 28.82
C VAL A 16 11.40 -1.59 29.57
N LEU A 17 10.84 -2.77 29.86
CA LEU A 17 9.55 -2.90 30.56
C LEU A 17 9.65 -2.47 32.02
N ASN A 18 10.76 -2.80 32.69
CA ASN A 18 11.02 -2.48 34.09
C ASN A 18 12.44 -1.93 34.24
N GLU A 19 12.57 -0.62 34.42
CA GLU A 19 13.87 0.06 34.52
C GLU A 19 14.57 -0.26 35.86
N ASP A 20 13.79 -0.41 36.93
CA ASP A 20 14.23 -0.66 38.31
C ASP A 20 14.61 -2.13 38.60
N ALA A 21 14.35 -3.04 37.66
CA ALA A 21 14.69 -4.45 37.86
C ALA A 21 16.22 -4.63 37.97
N THR A 22 16.67 -5.37 38.98
CA THR A 22 18.09 -5.69 39.22
C THR A 22 18.47 -7.07 38.68
N SER A 23 17.47 -7.93 38.45
CA SER A 23 17.56 -9.26 37.82
C SER A 23 16.40 -9.41 36.83
N ASP A 24 16.60 -10.18 35.75
CA ASP A 24 15.62 -10.40 34.66
C ASP A 24 15.17 -9.13 33.91
N CYS A 25 16.11 -8.48 33.21
CA CYS A 25 15.81 -7.34 32.35
C CYS A 25 14.97 -7.75 31.14
N ASN A 26 13.70 -7.34 31.11
CA ASN A 26 12.81 -7.55 29.97
C ASN A 26 12.91 -6.36 29.01
N PHE A 27 13.44 -6.60 27.80
CA PHE A 27 13.62 -5.60 26.75
C PHE A 27 12.74 -5.91 25.54
N CYS A 28 11.96 -4.93 25.10
CA CYS A 28 11.14 -5.02 23.89
C CYS A 28 11.78 -4.21 22.77
N GLN A 29 12.19 -4.90 21.71
CA GLN A 29 12.89 -4.31 20.56
C GLN A 29 11.99 -3.39 19.72
N ILE A 30 10.67 -3.58 19.80
CA ILE A 30 9.68 -2.87 18.97
C ILE A 30 8.59 -2.33 19.89
N ARG A 31 8.46 -1.00 19.93
CA ARG A 31 7.41 -0.32 20.72
C ARG A 31 6.12 -0.10 19.92
N ASP A 32 6.28 0.33 18.67
CA ASP A 32 5.18 0.77 17.83
C ASP A 32 5.24 0.10 16.46
N THR A 33 4.11 -0.40 15.98
CA THR A 33 3.97 -1.01 14.64
C THR A 33 4.42 -0.06 13.52
N ASN A 34 4.37 1.26 13.76
CA ASN A 34 4.90 2.28 12.83
C ASN A 34 6.41 2.16 12.61
N VAL A 35 7.20 1.76 13.60
CA VAL A 35 8.65 1.56 13.46
C VAL A 35 8.91 0.36 12.54
N PHE A 36 8.15 -0.72 12.71
CA PHE A 36 8.20 -1.87 11.81
C PHE A 36 7.76 -1.52 10.38
N LEU A 37 6.69 -0.74 10.23
CA LEU A 37 6.17 -0.29 8.92
C LEU A 37 7.16 0.63 8.20
N SER A 38 7.86 1.51 8.93
CA SER A 38 8.92 2.36 8.36
C SER A 38 10.12 1.55 7.85
N SER A 39 10.47 0.44 8.53
CA SER A 39 11.55 -0.46 8.10
C SER A 39 11.24 -1.18 6.78
N ILE A 40 9.96 -1.34 6.43
CA ILE A 40 9.51 -2.01 5.20
C ILE A 40 9.24 -0.99 4.08
N SER A 41 9.67 0.28 4.26
CA SER A 41 9.41 1.36 3.29
C SER A 41 7.91 1.63 3.05
N SER A 42 7.05 1.17 3.97
CA SER A 42 5.62 1.46 3.93
C SER A 42 5.36 2.75 4.71
N ASN A 43 5.56 3.88 4.03
CA ASN A 43 5.32 5.18 4.63
C ASN A 43 3.81 5.39 4.78
N TYR A 44 3.31 5.49 6.02
CA TYR A 44 1.88 5.53 6.33
C TYR A 44 1.16 6.72 5.67
N ASP A 45 1.89 7.78 5.32
CA ASP A 45 1.39 8.95 4.59
C ASP A 45 1.01 8.64 3.13
N ASN A 46 1.63 7.62 2.52
CA ASN A 46 1.37 7.26 1.13
C ASN A 46 0.26 6.23 0.94
N ARG A 47 -0.32 5.70 2.04
CA ARG A 47 -1.32 4.63 1.99
C ARG A 47 -2.49 4.94 1.04
N TRP A 48 -2.98 6.18 1.08
CA TRP A 48 -4.15 6.61 0.30
C TRP A 48 -3.81 6.81 -1.17
N ARG A 49 -2.59 7.25 -1.47
CA ARG A 49 -2.10 7.35 -2.85
C ARG A 49 -1.93 5.97 -3.46
N ASP A 50 -1.25 5.08 -2.76
CA ASP A 50 -0.91 3.75 -3.28
C ASP A 50 -2.18 2.90 -3.44
N TRP A 51 -3.11 2.99 -2.49
CA TRP A 51 -4.45 2.39 -2.61
C TRP A 51 -5.27 3.01 -3.76
N GLY A 52 -5.21 4.34 -3.92
CA GLY A 52 -5.89 5.05 -5.00
C GLY A 52 -5.39 4.65 -6.39
N ILE A 53 -4.06 4.52 -6.58
CA ILE A 53 -3.47 4.08 -7.85
C ILE A 53 -3.90 2.63 -8.17
N GLY A 54 -3.91 1.75 -7.17
CA GLY A 54 -4.41 0.38 -7.33
C GLY A 54 -5.87 0.33 -7.77
N MET A 55 -6.74 1.11 -7.12
CA MET A 55 -8.16 1.18 -7.47
C MET A 55 -8.40 1.78 -8.86
N ALA A 56 -7.64 2.82 -9.24
CA ALA A 56 -7.71 3.39 -10.58
C ALA A 56 -7.36 2.37 -11.67
N PHE A 57 -6.33 1.54 -11.45
CA PHE A 57 -5.97 0.45 -12.35
C PHE A 57 -7.10 -0.57 -12.51
N ILE A 58 -7.75 -0.97 -11.42
CA ILE A 58 -8.86 -1.92 -11.45
C ILE A 58 -10.03 -1.36 -12.26
N VAL A 59 -10.45 -0.12 -11.97
CA VAL A 59 -11.56 0.54 -12.69
C VAL A 59 -11.24 0.70 -14.18
N PHE A 60 -10.01 1.10 -14.53
CA PHE A 60 -9.57 1.21 -15.92
C PHE A 60 -9.64 -0.14 -16.65
N ASN A 61 -9.16 -1.23 -16.02
CA ASN A 61 -9.20 -2.56 -16.64
C ASN A 61 -10.63 -3.08 -16.83
N ILE A 62 -11.54 -2.82 -15.88
CA ILE A 62 -12.97 -3.16 -16.03
C ILE A 62 -13.58 -2.38 -17.19
N ALA A 63 -13.35 -1.06 -17.25
CA ALA A 63 -13.86 -0.22 -18.32
C ALA A 63 -13.30 -0.65 -19.69
N ALA A 64 -12.01 -0.93 -19.78
CA ALA A 64 -11.36 -1.43 -20.99
C ALA A 64 -11.93 -2.79 -21.42
N SER A 65 -12.15 -3.71 -20.48
CA SER A 65 -12.75 -5.02 -20.77
C SER A 65 -14.17 -4.89 -21.33
N LEU A 66 -15.00 -4.02 -20.74
CA LEU A 66 -16.35 -3.72 -21.23
C LEU A 66 -16.32 -3.05 -22.61
N ALA A 67 -15.42 -2.08 -22.82
CA ALA A 67 -15.26 -1.39 -24.08
C ALA A 67 -14.80 -2.34 -25.20
N LEU A 68 -13.86 -3.24 -24.92
CA LEU A 68 -13.41 -4.26 -25.85
C LEU A 68 -14.51 -5.26 -26.17
N TYR A 69 -15.24 -5.74 -25.15
CA TYR A 69 -16.39 -6.61 -25.35
C TYR A 69 -17.45 -5.94 -26.25
N TRP A 70 -17.75 -4.67 -25.99
CA TRP A 70 -18.66 -3.90 -26.83
C TRP A 70 -18.12 -3.74 -28.25
N LEU A 71 -16.86 -3.39 -28.45
CA LEU A 71 -16.26 -3.24 -29.79
C LEU A 71 -16.25 -4.54 -30.61
N VAL A 72 -15.97 -5.67 -29.98
CA VAL A 72 -15.90 -6.98 -30.65
C VAL A 72 -17.30 -7.53 -30.92
N ARG A 73 -18.24 -7.33 -29.98
CA ARG A 73 -19.58 -7.94 -30.07
C ARG A 73 -20.64 -7.04 -30.68
N MET A 74 -20.46 -5.71 -30.74
CA MET A 74 -21.40 -4.81 -31.41
C MET A 74 -21.36 -5.10 -32.92
N PRO A 75 -22.42 -5.68 -33.51
CA PRO A 75 -22.45 -5.85 -34.95
C PRO A 75 -22.52 -4.45 -35.57
N LYS A 76 -21.43 -4.03 -36.23
CA LYS A 76 -21.45 -2.80 -37.03
C LYS A 76 -22.41 -3.03 -38.20
N GLY A 77 -23.69 -2.68 -37.99
CA GLY A 77 -24.69 -2.64 -39.04
C GLY A 77 -24.14 -1.83 -40.20
N LYS A 78 -24.13 -2.44 -41.39
CA LYS A 78 -23.55 -1.89 -42.63
C LYS A 78 -23.93 -0.42 -42.75
N LYS A 79 -22.95 0.49 -42.71
CA LYS A 79 -23.20 1.89 -43.11
C LYS A 79 -23.63 1.82 -44.57
N MET A 80 -24.93 1.97 -44.84
CA MET A 80 -25.44 2.09 -46.20
C MET A 80 -24.72 3.26 -46.85
N LYS A 81 -23.88 2.96 -47.85
CA LYS A 81 -23.33 3.97 -48.75
C LYS A 81 -24.54 4.68 -49.35
N LYS A 82 -24.76 5.95 -48.99
CA LYS A 82 -25.64 6.80 -49.79
C LYS A 82 -24.93 7.02 -51.13
N THR A 83 -25.25 6.17 -52.10
CA THR A 83 -25.02 6.46 -53.52
C THR A 83 -25.82 7.72 -53.83
N LYS A 84 -25.13 8.86 -53.93
CA LYS A 84 -25.68 10.03 -54.60
C LYS A 84 -25.61 9.72 -56.10
N LYS A 85 -26.74 9.37 -56.69
CA LYS A 85 -26.94 9.33 -58.15
C LYS A 85 -27.16 10.77 -58.61
N GLU A 86 -26.40 11.15 -59.63
CA GLU A 86 -26.42 12.36 -60.49
C GLU A 86 -26.60 13.73 -59.82
#